data_AF-A0AA47M2Z5-F1
#
_entry.id   AF-A0AA47M2Z5-F1
#
_cell.length_a   1.000
_cell.length_b   1.000
_cell.length_c   1.000
_cell.angle_alpha   90.00
_cell.angle_beta   90.00
_cell.angle_gamma   90.00
#
_symmetry.space_group_name_H-M   'P 1'
#
loop_
_entity.id
_entity.type
_entity.pdbx_description
1 polymer ?
#
loop_
_entity_poly.entity_id
_entity_poly.type
_entity_poly.pdbx_seq_one_letter_code
_entity_poly.pdbx_strand_id
1 'polypeptide(L)'
;MIKAVKITCGYVSETNTFAVPSLATKLGNALVKVSKLLKAQGLISNNQEIVKDATEFQDVHNEKWNALISATALRNLAEAKWNAPTLMPFTEDVQKLHQILDKMQGVYSSALSESPSTKAWTDLAKVCLTQTILFNRCREGEVAGMPLHVFLTRDRTDPHQDLDWALSEVEKKLCRHFTQIVTRGKRGRLVPILLTPKMLCALELLVDQRIACGVLKDNIYMFARPEAMSHLRGSDCMRVMALACEAKCPKALTSTKLRKHAATLSTVLNMTDTEMDQLANFLGHDIRIHREFYRLPDKTLQLAKISKVLMALEQGRLVDFHGKNLDEIEIDPNEEVPCRVEEDWCREEETVHPLFMNHQKRKLWQTLRGIKSHQNRRDANCHQQKMQHLLESVL
;
A
#
# COMPACT_ATOMS: atom_id res chain seq x y z
N MET A 1 22.88 4.90 -28.14
CA MET A 1 21.56 4.78 -27.46
C MET A 1 21.61 5.10 -25.95
N ILE A 2 22.46 4.45 -25.15
CA ILE A 2 22.59 4.72 -23.70
C ILE A 2 22.83 6.21 -23.38
N LYS A 3 23.77 6.85 -24.08
CA LYS A 3 24.05 8.29 -23.94
C LYS A 3 22.81 9.15 -24.19
N ALA A 4 22.01 8.81 -25.21
CA ALA A 4 20.76 9.52 -25.51
C ALA A 4 19.76 9.39 -24.36
N VAL A 5 19.54 8.17 -23.84
CA VAL A 5 18.65 7.97 -22.68
C VAL A 5 19.15 8.72 -21.45
N LYS A 6 20.46 8.72 -21.18
CA LYS A 6 21.06 9.50 -20.09
C LYS A 6 20.77 10.99 -20.23
N ILE A 7 20.95 11.57 -21.41
CA ILE A 7 20.66 12.98 -21.67
C ILE A 7 19.15 13.25 -21.50
N THR A 8 18.29 12.45 -22.15
CA THR A 8 16.84 12.64 -22.12
C THR A 8 16.25 12.54 -20.71
N CYS A 9 16.83 11.70 -19.85
CA CYS A 9 16.36 11.52 -18.48
C CYS A 9 17.06 12.42 -17.46
N GLY A 10 17.93 13.33 -17.91
CA GLY A 10 18.68 14.25 -17.05
C GLY A 10 19.61 13.52 -16.09
N TYR A 11 20.44 12.61 -16.61
CA TYR A 11 21.44 11.91 -15.83
C TYR A 11 22.59 12.85 -15.44
N VAL A 12 22.88 12.90 -14.15
CA VAL A 12 23.97 13.68 -13.54
C VAL A 12 25.09 12.71 -13.15
N SER A 13 26.28 12.89 -13.73
CA SER A 13 27.43 11.99 -13.54
C SER A 13 27.96 12.03 -12.11
N GLU A 14 27.98 13.22 -11.52
CA GLU A 14 28.60 13.51 -10.23
C GLU A 14 27.88 12.78 -9.10
N THR A 15 26.54 12.76 -9.16
CA THR A 15 25.67 12.14 -8.16
C THR A 15 25.18 10.76 -8.58
N ASN A 16 25.48 10.32 -9.81
CA ASN A 16 24.97 9.08 -10.41
C ASN A 16 23.43 8.97 -10.23
N THR A 17 22.73 10.04 -10.60
CA THR A 17 21.26 10.14 -10.46
C THR A 17 20.59 10.60 -11.75
N PHE A 18 19.34 10.18 -11.95
CA PHE A 18 18.47 10.70 -13.00
C PHE A 18 17.49 11.74 -12.44
N ALA A 19 17.27 12.83 -13.16
CA ALA A 19 16.21 13.80 -12.86
C ALA A 19 14.81 13.19 -13.03
N VAL A 20 14.62 12.34 -14.06
CA VAL A 20 13.36 11.60 -14.28
C VAL A 20 13.63 10.09 -14.37
N PRO A 21 13.90 9.41 -13.24
CA PRO A 21 14.26 7.99 -13.24
C PRO A 21 13.19 7.09 -13.86
N SER A 22 11.91 7.42 -13.65
CA SER A 22 10.79 6.64 -14.21
C SER A 22 10.76 6.65 -15.74
N LEU A 23 11.24 7.73 -16.37
CA LEU A 23 11.34 7.84 -17.82
C LEU A 23 12.45 6.94 -18.34
N ALA A 24 13.60 6.86 -17.64
CA ALA A 24 14.71 6.01 -18.02
C ALA A 24 14.31 4.54 -18.11
N THR A 25 13.55 4.04 -17.12
CA THR A 25 12.99 2.68 -17.15
C THR A 25 11.98 2.48 -18.30
N LYS A 26 11.10 3.46 -18.53
CA LYS A 26 10.09 3.39 -19.60
C LYS A 26 10.73 3.37 -20.99
N LEU A 27 11.77 4.18 -21.20
CA LEU A 27 12.49 4.23 -22.47
C LEU A 27 13.20 2.91 -22.77
N GLY A 28 13.87 2.30 -21.78
CA GLY A 28 14.46 0.96 -21.97
C GLY A 28 13.43 -0.07 -22.42
N ASN A 29 12.28 -0.12 -21.73
CA ASN A 29 11.18 -1.02 -22.11
C ASN A 29 10.60 -0.72 -23.49
N ALA A 30 10.50 0.57 -23.87
CA ALA A 30 10.01 0.98 -25.17
C ALA A 30 10.97 0.55 -26.30
N LEU A 31 12.28 0.71 -26.09
CA LEU A 31 13.30 0.32 -27.06
C LEU A 31 13.28 -1.20 -27.34
N VAL A 32 13.08 -2.03 -26.31
CA VAL A 32 12.89 -3.48 -26.49
C VAL A 32 11.61 -3.80 -27.27
N LYS A 33 10.53 -3.05 -27.09
CA LYS A 33 9.31 -3.24 -27.89
C LYS A 33 9.55 -2.88 -29.35
N VAL A 34 10.23 -1.75 -29.61
CA VAL A 34 10.58 -1.32 -30.96
C VAL A 34 11.46 -2.36 -31.65
N SER A 35 12.49 -2.88 -30.97
CA SER A 35 13.35 -3.92 -31.56
C SER A 35 12.60 -5.22 -31.86
N LYS A 36 11.64 -5.61 -31.03
CA LYS A 36 10.76 -6.75 -31.32
C LYS A 36 9.89 -6.53 -32.56
N LEU A 37 9.36 -5.32 -32.73
CA LEU A 37 8.57 -4.96 -33.92
C LEU A 37 9.44 -4.95 -35.19
N LEU A 38 10.64 -4.36 -35.12
CA LEU A 38 11.59 -4.37 -36.23
C LEU A 38 12.02 -5.78 -36.62
N LYS A 39 12.31 -6.65 -35.64
CA LYS A 39 12.61 -8.05 -35.88
C LYS A 39 11.46 -8.76 -36.58
N ALA A 40 10.22 -8.57 -36.11
CA ALA A 40 9.04 -9.16 -36.75
C ALA A 40 8.85 -8.66 -38.19
N GLN A 41 9.03 -7.36 -38.44
CA GLN A 41 8.96 -6.78 -39.78
C GLN A 41 10.06 -7.33 -40.70
N GLY A 42 11.29 -7.46 -40.21
CA GLY A 42 12.41 -8.05 -40.94
C GLY A 42 12.13 -9.50 -41.33
N LEU A 43 11.55 -10.29 -40.42
CA LEU A 43 11.13 -11.67 -40.71
C LEU A 43 10.04 -11.74 -41.79
N ILE A 44 9.01 -10.86 -41.72
CA ILE A 44 7.92 -10.81 -42.70
C ILE A 44 8.42 -10.37 -44.08
N SER A 45 9.34 -9.42 -44.13
CA SER A 45 9.91 -8.88 -45.38
C SER A 45 11.12 -9.66 -45.89
N ASN A 46 11.49 -10.76 -45.22
CA ASN A 46 12.69 -11.55 -45.48
C ASN A 46 14.00 -10.72 -45.53
N ASN A 47 14.05 -9.62 -44.79
CA ASN A 47 15.24 -8.78 -44.64
C ASN A 47 16.08 -9.27 -43.46
N GLN A 48 17.13 -10.05 -43.75
CA GLN A 48 17.99 -10.66 -42.74
C GLN A 48 18.85 -9.64 -41.97
N GLU A 49 19.18 -8.50 -42.57
CA GLU A 49 19.97 -7.44 -41.93
C GLU A 49 19.20 -6.84 -40.75
N ILE A 50 17.93 -6.45 -40.96
CA ILE A 50 17.06 -5.91 -39.91
C ILE A 50 16.86 -6.94 -38.77
N VAL A 51 16.71 -8.22 -39.13
CA VAL A 51 16.55 -9.29 -38.12
C VAL A 51 17.80 -9.44 -37.27
N LYS A 52 18.97 -9.39 -37.91
CA LYS A 52 20.27 -9.47 -37.23
C LYS A 52 20.46 -8.28 -36.29
N ASP A 53 20.35 -7.05 -36.79
CA ASP A 53 20.53 -5.83 -35.99
C ASP A 53 19.58 -5.77 -34.80
N ALA A 54 18.31 -6.13 -35.01
CA ALA A 54 17.32 -6.14 -33.94
C ALA A 54 17.59 -7.23 -32.88
N THR A 55 18.19 -8.36 -33.28
CA THR A 55 18.56 -9.45 -32.37
C THR A 55 19.80 -9.07 -31.56
N GLU A 56 20.86 -8.62 -32.23
CA GLU A 56 22.08 -8.16 -31.56
C GLU A 56 21.80 -7.02 -30.57
N PHE A 57 20.91 -6.08 -30.94
CA PHE A 57 20.46 -5.06 -30.02
C PHE A 57 19.75 -5.64 -28.78
N GLN A 58 18.87 -6.63 -28.96
CA GLN A 58 18.17 -7.27 -27.84
C GLN A 58 19.16 -7.96 -26.88
N ASP A 59 20.18 -8.62 -27.42
CA ASP A 59 21.21 -9.30 -26.63
C ASP A 59 22.04 -8.29 -25.83
N VAL A 60 22.55 -7.24 -26.49
CA VAL A 60 23.31 -6.18 -25.81
C VAL A 60 22.45 -5.47 -24.76
N HIS A 61 21.17 -5.22 -25.05
CA HIS A 61 20.25 -4.63 -24.09
C HIS A 61 20.06 -5.54 -22.88
N ASN A 62 19.81 -6.84 -23.07
CA ASN A 62 19.61 -7.78 -21.97
C ASN A 62 20.84 -7.86 -21.06
N GLU A 63 22.04 -7.88 -21.63
CA GLU A 63 23.30 -8.00 -20.89
C GLU A 63 23.70 -6.72 -20.14
N LYS A 64 23.53 -5.54 -20.77
CA LYS A 64 24.16 -4.30 -20.26
C LYS A 64 23.17 -3.26 -19.74
N TRP A 65 21.90 -3.30 -20.15
CA TRP A 65 20.97 -2.21 -19.84
C TRP A 65 20.70 -2.06 -18.35
N ASN A 66 20.63 -3.17 -17.63
CA ASN A 66 20.40 -3.14 -16.19
C ASN A 66 21.53 -2.40 -15.46
N ALA A 67 22.77 -2.80 -15.72
CA ALA A 67 23.95 -2.21 -15.08
C ALA A 67 24.12 -0.72 -15.41
N LEU A 68 23.74 -0.29 -16.61
CA LEU A 68 24.02 1.05 -17.10
C LEU A 68 22.89 2.06 -16.85
N ILE A 69 21.64 1.59 -16.75
CA ILE A 69 20.45 2.44 -16.66
C ILE A 69 19.50 1.96 -15.56
N SER A 70 18.97 0.73 -15.66
CA SER A 70 17.83 0.33 -14.82
C SER A 70 18.18 0.28 -13.33
N ALA A 71 19.35 -0.23 -12.96
CA ALA A 71 19.77 -0.33 -11.57
C ALA A 71 19.79 1.05 -10.89
N THR A 72 20.45 2.03 -11.52
CA THR A 72 20.49 3.42 -11.02
C THR A 72 19.11 4.05 -10.99
N ALA A 73 18.31 3.89 -12.05
CA ALA A 73 16.98 4.46 -12.11
C ALA A 73 16.04 3.89 -11.03
N LEU A 74 16.08 2.57 -10.81
CA LEU A 74 15.30 1.90 -9.77
C LEU A 74 15.75 2.32 -8.37
N ARG A 75 17.06 2.43 -8.15
CA ARG A 75 17.63 2.95 -6.89
C ARG A 75 17.14 4.37 -6.61
N ASN A 76 17.25 5.30 -7.58
CA ASN A 76 16.77 6.67 -7.38
C ASN A 76 15.27 6.73 -7.09
N LEU A 77 14.45 5.86 -7.72
CA LEU A 77 13.02 5.76 -7.40
C LEU A 77 12.74 5.23 -6.00
N ALA A 78 13.59 4.33 -5.48
CA ALA A 78 13.47 3.80 -4.14
C ALA A 78 13.88 4.86 -3.11
N GLU A 79 15.05 5.48 -3.29
CA GLU A 79 15.61 6.54 -2.43
C GLU A 79 14.67 7.74 -2.31
N ALA A 80 14.07 8.18 -3.42
CA ALA A 80 13.11 9.27 -3.43
C ALA A 80 11.86 9.00 -2.56
N LYS A 81 11.58 7.73 -2.22
CA LYS A 81 10.43 7.35 -1.38
C LYS A 81 10.77 7.22 0.10
N TRP A 82 12.04 7.07 0.48
CA TRP A 82 12.43 6.76 1.87
C TRP A 82 11.89 7.80 2.86
N ASN A 83 12.14 9.08 2.59
CA ASN A 83 11.76 10.18 3.48
C ASN A 83 10.57 11.00 2.98
N ALA A 84 9.97 10.61 1.85
CA ALA A 84 8.79 11.30 1.35
C ALA A 84 7.63 11.21 2.36
N PRO A 85 6.95 12.33 2.67
CA PRO A 85 5.75 12.31 3.49
C PRO A 85 4.65 11.49 2.79
N THR A 86 4.10 10.50 3.48
CA THR A 86 2.96 9.74 2.95
C THR A 86 1.71 10.59 3.09
N LEU A 87 1.21 11.14 1.98
CA LEU A 87 -0.04 11.90 2.00
C LEU A 87 -1.23 10.95 2.14
N MET A 88 -1.76 10.87 3.35
CA MET A 88 -2.95 10.10 3.72
C MET A 88 -4.17 11.02 3.87
N PRO A 89 -5.37 10.57 3.48
CA PRO A 89 -6.61 11.26 3.81
C PRO A 89 -6.81 11.33 5.32
N PHE A 90 -7.31 12.45 5.81
CA PHE A 90 -7.87 12.53 7.16
C PHE A 90 -9.20 11.78 7.22
N THR A 91 -9.46 11.04 8.30
CA THR A 91 -10.72 10.33 8.49
C THR A 91 -11.91 11.30 8.44
N GLU A 92 -11.76 12.51 8.99
CA GLU A 92 -12.81 13.53 8.96
C GLU A 92 -13.10 14.01 7.53
N ASP A 93 -12.07 14.16 6.68
CA ASP A 93 -12.24 14.56 5.28
C ASP A 93 -12.99 13.48 4.49
N VAL A 94 -12.74 12.20 4.79
CA VAL A 94 -13.45 11.08 4.18
C VAL A 94 -14.92 11.07 4.61
N GLN A 95 -15.21 11.33 5.89
CA GLN A 95 -16.58 11.44 6.41
C GLN A 95 -17.34 12.62 5.77
N LYS A 96 -16.72 13.80 5.69
CA LYS A 96 -17.29 14.97 4.99
C LYS A 96 -17.64 14.64 3.55
N LEU A 97 -16.77 13.91 2.85
CA LEU A 97 -17.03 13.49 1.47
C LEU A 97 -18.22 12.52 1.38
N HIS A 98 -18.38 11.57 2.32
CA HIS A 98 -19.58 10.72 2.37
C HIS A 98 -20.86 11.55 2.59
N GLN A 99 -20.83 12.51 3.51
CA GLN A 99 -21.97 13.36 3.85
C GLN A 99 -22.42 14.24 2.68
N ILE A 100 -21.48 14.92 1.99
CA ILE A 100 -21.84 15.76 0.86
C ILE A 100 -22.40 14.94 -0.31
N LEU A 101 -21.84 13.75 -0.54
CA LEU A 101 -22.32 12.86 -1.60
C LEU A 101 -23.73 12.34 -1.32
N ASP A 102 -24.06 11.96 -0.08
CA ASP A 102 -25.42 11.54 0.30
C ASP A 102 -26.43 12.68 0.06
N LYS A 103 -26.08 13.92 0.42
CA LYS A 103 -26.91 15.11 0.14
C LYS A 103 -27.09 15.34 -1.36
N MET A 104 -25.99 15.36 -2.11
CA MET A 104 -26.02 15.58 -3.56
C MET A 104 -26.77 14.48 -4.31
N GLN A 105 -26.68 13.23 -3.84
CA GLN A 105 -27.42 12.11 -4.42
C GLN A 105 -28.92 12.36 -4.33
N GLY A 106 -29.44 12.77 -3.17
CA GLY A 106 -30.85 13.11 -3.02
C GLY A 106 -31.28 14.22 -3.98
N VAL A 107 -30.55 15.34 -3.99
CA VAL A 107 -30.83 16.51 -4.86
C VAL A 107 -30.85 16.12 -6.34
N TYR A 108 -29.84 15.41 -6.82
CA TYR A 108 -29.76 15.05 -8.24
C TYR A 108 -30.71 13.91 -8.63
N SER A 109 -31.10 13.05 -7.68
CA SER A 109 -32.13 12.01 -7.93
C SER A 109 -33.50 12.65 -8.13
N SER A 110 -33.85 13.65 -7.31
CA SER A 110 -35.08 14.44 -7.50
C SER A 110 -35.04 15.22 -8.81
N ALA A 111 -33.95 15.94 -9.08
CA ALA A 111 -33.80 16.73 -10.31
C ALA A 111 -33.93 15.88 -11.59
N LEU A 112 -33.34 14.66 -11.59
CA LEU A 112 -33.44 13.75 -12.72
C LEU A 112 -34.86 13.18 -12.88
N SER A 113 -35.53 12.87 -11.77
CA SER A 113 -36.91 12.36 -11.80
C SER A 113 -37.91 13.42 -12.29
N GLU A 114 -37.74 14.68 -11.89
CA GLU A 114 -38.62 15.78 -12.24
C GLU A 114 -38.38 16.31 -13.66
N SER A 115 -37.11 16.46 -14.06
CA SER A 115 -36.72 17.00 -15.36
C SER A 115 -35.55 16.23 -15.96
N PRO A 116 -35.84 15.11 -16.65
CA PRO A 116 -34.82 14.33 -17.33
C PRO A 116 -34.04 15.17 -18.33
N SER A 117 -32.73 15.30 -18.11
CA SER A 117 -31.83 16.02 -18.99
C SER A 117 -30.43 15.43 -18.93
N THR A 118 -29.65 15.66 -20.00
CA THR A 118 -28.25 15.23 -20.09
C THR A 118 -27.42 15.70 -18.89
N LYS A 119 -27.66 16.92 -18.42
CA LYS A 119 -26.99 17.48 -17.24
C LYS A 119 -27.40 16.76 -15.96
N ALA A 120 -28.70 16.63 -15.69
CA ALA A 120 -29.21 15.98 -14.47
C ALA A 120 -28.72 14.53 -14.37
N TRP A 121 -28.76 13.79 -15.49
CA TRP A 121 -28.25 12.42 -15.56
C TRP A 121 -26.74 12.37 -15.29
N THR A 122 -25.97 13.25 -15.93
CA THR A 122 -24.52 13.30 -15.77
C THR A 122 -24.11 13.63 -14.34
N ASP A 123 -24.80 14.57 -13.69
CA ASP A 123 -24.46 15.00 -12.34
C ASP A 123 -24.81 13.92 -11.30
N LEU A 124 -25.96 13.24 -11.44
CA LEU A 124 -26.27 12.06 -10.61
C LEU A 124 -25.28 10.90 -10.86
N ALA A 125 -24.92 10.63 -12.12
CA ALA A 125 -23.98 9.57 -12.48
C ALA A 125 -22.58 9.81 -11.88
N LYS A 126 -22.08 11.05 -11.88
CA LYS A 126 -20.81 11.42 -11.22
C LYS A 126 -20.85 11.19 -9.72
N VAL A 127 -21.96 11.53 -9.06
CA VAL A 127 -22.15 11.32 -7.62
C VAL A 127 -22.19 9.83 -7.31
N CYS A 128 -23.04 9.06 -7.99
CA CYS A 128 -23.16 7.63 -7.78
C CYS A 128 -21.82 6.92 -8.02
N LEU A 129 -21.11 7.24 -9.11
CA LEU A 129 -19.78 6.69 -9.39
C LEU A 129 -18.80 6.98 -8.24
N THR A 130 -18.77 8.22 -7.76
CA THR A 130 -17.88 8.63 -6.66
C THR A 130 -18.26 7.92 -5.37
N GLN A 131 -19.55 7.83 -5.04
CA GLN A 131 -20.04 7.12 -3.86
C GLN A 131 -19.65 5.65 -3.90
N THR A 132 -19.85 4.96 -5.03
CA THR A 132 -19.52 3.54 -5.18
C THR A 132 -18.02 3.30 -5.02
N ILE A 133 -17.17 4.15 -5.61
CA ILE A 133 -15.71 4.08 -5.42
C ILE A 133 -15.33 4.36 -3.97
N LEU A 134 -15.94 5.38 -3.36
CA LEU A 134 -15.62 5.80 -2.00
C LEU A 134 -15.99 4.71 -0.99
N PHE A 135 -17.21 4.19 -1.05
CA PHE A 135 -17.72 3.18 -0.12
C PHE A 135 -16.92 1.88 -0.21
N ASN A 136 -16.71 1.36 -1.42
CA ASN A 136 -16.02 0.09 -1.62
C ASN A 136 -14.50 0.19 -1.58
N ARG A 137 -13.96 1.42 -1.67
CA ARG A 137 -12.53 1.70 -1.81
C ARG A 137 -11.89 0.91 -2.99
N CYS A 138 -12.65 0.55 -4.02
CA CYS A 138 -12.12 -0.16 -5.20
C CYS A 138 -11.24 0.75 -6.08
N ARG A 139 -10.56 0.16 -7.07
CA ARG A 139 -9.92 0.99 -8.10
C ARG A 139 -10.98 1.71 -8.90
N GLU A 140 -10.78 3.00 -9.12
CA GLU A 140 -11.76 3.84 -9.78
C GLU A 140 -12.10 3.36 -11.20
N GLY A 141 -11.13 2.79 -11.91
CA GLY A 141 -11.33 2.25 -13.26
C GLY A 141 -12.20 0.99 -13.31
N GLU A 142 -12.21 0.18 -12.25
CA GLU A 142 -13.02 -1.06 -12.17
C GLU A 142 -14.51 -0.71 -12.03
N VAL A 143 -14.83 0.32 -11.24
CA VAL A 143 -16.19 0.82 -11.06
C VAL A 143 -16.64 1.65 -12.27
N ALA A 144 -15.79 2.58 -12.74
CA ALA A 144 -16.11 3.45 -13.88
C ALA A 144 -16.35 2.67 -15.18
N GLY A 145 -15.59 1.60 -15.39
CA GLY A 145 -15.70 0.72 -16.55
C GLY A 145 -16.75 -0.39 -16.41
N MET A 146 -17.56 -0.39 -15.33
CA MET A 146 -18.56 -1.44 -15.10
C MET A 146 -19.56 -1.52 -16.28
N PRO A 147 -19.69 -2.68 -16.93
CA PRO A 147 -20.69 -2.86 -17.98
C PRO A 147 -22.12 -2.78 -17.41
N LEU A 148 -23.04 -2.19 -18.17
CA LEU A 148 -24.46 -2.09 -17.83
C LEU A 148 -25.09 -3.47 -17.64
N HIS A 149 -24.76 -4.46 -18.49
CA HIS A 149 -25.31 -5.80 -18.37
C HIS A 149 -25.00 -6.43 -17.01
N VAL A 150 -23.81 -6.20 -16.44
CA VAL A 150 -23.43 -6.71 -15.11
C VAL A 150 -24.36 -6.18 -14.02
N PHE A 151 -24.79 -4.91 -14.13
CA PHE A 151 -25.75 -4.33 -13.20
C PHE A 151 -27.17 -4.89 -13.40
N LEU A 152 -27.57 -5.13 -14.65
CA LEU A 152 -28.90 -5.63 -14.97
C LEU A 152 -29.09 -7.11 -14.59
N THR A 153 -28.06 -7.93 -14.79
CA THR A 153 -28.06 -9.37 -14.48
C THR A 153 -27.54 -9.68 -13.08
N ARG A 154 -27.45 -8.67 -12.20
CA ARG A 154 -27.00 -8.86 -10.82
C ARG A 154 -27.93 -9.82 -10.09
N ASP A 155 -27.37 -10.53 -9.13
CA ASP A 155 -28.17 -11.35 -8.23
C ASP A 155 -29.10 -10.48 -7.40
N ARG A 156 -30.36 -10.89 -7.31
CA ARG A 156 -31.41 -10.24 -6.51
C ARG A 156 -31.95 -11.18 -5.43
N THR A 157 -31.39 -12.38 -5.34
CA THR A 157 -31.80 -13.37 -4.35
C THR A 157 -31.21 -13.04 -2.99
N ASP A 158 -31.95 -13.37 -1.95
CA ASP A 158 -31.44 -13.27 -0.58
C ASP A 158 -30.32 -14.31 -0.34
N PRO A 159 -29.36 -14.01 0.55
CA PRO A 159 -28.36 -14.98 0.97
C PRO A 159 -28.99 -16.30 1.44
N HIS A 160 -28.37 -17.41 1.09
CA HIS A 160 -28.86 -18.74 1.44
C HIS A 160 -28.93 -18.91 2.98
N GLN A 161 -30.12 -19.21 3.50
CA GLN A 161 -30.39 -19.26 4.95
C GLN A 161 -29.57 -20.32 5.68
N ASP A 162 -29.11 -21.37 4.99
CA ASP A 162 -28.23 -22.41 5.57
C ASP A 162 -26.88 -21.88 6.08
N LEU A 163 -26.48 -20.65 5.74
CA LEU A 163 -25.28 -20.00 6.29
C LEU A 163 -25.57 -19.10 7.49
N ASP A 164 -26.84 -18.87 7.83
CA ASP A 164 -27.23 -17.97 8.92
C ASP A 164 -26.67 -18.44 10.28
N TRP A 165 -26.49 -19.74 10.51
CA TRP A 165 -25.94 -20.23 11.77
C TRP A 165 -24.48 -19.81 11.99
N ALA A 166 -23.74 -19.52 10.92
CA ALA A 166 -22.34 -19.10 10.98
C ALA A 166 -22.17 -17.58 11.12
N LEU A 167 -23.26 -16.81 11.08
CA LEU A 167 -23.25 -15.35 11.13
C LEU A 167 -23.92 -14.83 12.40
N SER A 168 -23.38 -13.75 12.95
CA SER A 168 -24.04 -12.95 13.98
C SER A 168 -25.29 -12.25 13.44
N GLU A 169 -26.18 -11.83 14.33
CA GLU A 169 -27.41 -11.11 13.95
C GLU A 169 -27.13 -9.80 13.21
N VAL A 170 -26.00 -9.14 13.49
CA VAL A 170 -25.60 -7.93 12.77
C VAL A 170 -25.13 -8.29 11.35
N GLU A 171 -24.31 -9.33 11.19
CA GLU A 171 -23.83 -9.78 9.88
C GLU A 171 -24.99 -10.23 8.99
N LYS A 172 -25.98 -10.96 9.52
CA LYS A 172 -27.20 -11.31 8.78
C LYS A 172 -27.93 -10.07 8.25
N LYS A 173 -28.08 -9.05 9.09
CA LYS A 173 -28.71 -7.77 8.69
C LYS A 173 -27.89 -7.08 7.61
N LEU A 174 -26.56 -7.06 7.71
CA LEU A 174 -25.68 -6.45 6.71
C LEU A 174 -25.73 -7.19 5.37
N CYS A 175 -25.73 -8.53 5.38
CA CYS A 175 -25.85 -9.35 4.18
C CYS A 175 -27.16 -9.09 3.42
N ARG A 176 -28.25 -8.82 4.14
CA ARG A 176 -29.56 -8.47 3.54
C ARG A 176 -29.66 -6.99 3.16
N HIS A 177 -28.85 -6.12 3.78
CA HIS A 177 -28.89 -4.68 3.55
C HIS A 177 -28.15 -4.27 2.27
N PHE A 178 -27.01 -4.89 1.98
CA PHE A 178 -26.20 -4.55 0.81
C PHE A 178 -26.51 -5.46 -0.38
N THR A 179 -26.62 -4.85 -1.56
CA THR A 179 -26.62 -5.61 -2.81
C THR A 179 -25.19 -5.75 -3.33
N GLN A 180 -24.77 -6.97 -3.62
CA GLN A 180 -23.47 -7.24 -4.20
C GLN A 180 -23.55 -7.35 -5.72
N ILE A 181 -22.64 -6.68 -6.41
CA ILE A 181 -22.41 -6.80 -7.85
C ILE A 181 -20.98 -7.29 -8.07
N VAL A 182 -20.79 -8.22 -9.01
CA VAL A 182 -19.46 -8.72 -9.35
C VAL A 182 -19.07 -8.27 -10.74
N THR A 183 -18.04 -7.43 -10.84
CA THR A 183 -17.49 -6.97 -12.11
C THR A 183 -16.15 -7.62 -12.42
N ARG A 184 -15.71 -7.54 -13.68
CA ARG A 184 -14.42 -8.06 -14.13
C ARG A 184 -13.32 -7.02 -13.93
N GLY A 185 -12.40 -7.31 -13.03
CA GLY A 185 -11.17 -6.56 -12.83
C GLY A 185 -10.05 -6.94 -13.80
N LYS A 186 -8.87 -6.35 -13.60
CA LYS A 186 -7.69 -6.64 -14.42
C LYS A 186 -7.33 -8.13 -14.38
N ARG A 187 -6.88 -8.66 -15.51
CA ARG A 187 -6.47 -10.07 -15.68
C ARG A 187 -7.59 -11.08 -15.36
N GLY A 188 -8.86 -10.68 -15.46
CA GLY A 188 -9.99 -11.56 -15.25
C GLY A 188 -10.32 -11.87 -13.78
N ARG A 189 -9.70 -11.17 -12.81
CA ARG A 189 -10.09 -11.28 -11.41
C ARG A 189 -11.49 -10.70 -11.20
N LEU A 190 -12.30 -11.37 -10.40
CA LEU A 190 -13.60 -10.86 -9.99
C LEU A 190 -13.41 -9.76 -8.95
N VAL A 191 -14.19 -8.69 -9.06
CA VAL A 191 -14.18 -7.55 -8.13
C VAL A 191 -15.60 -7.37 -7.60
N PRO A 192 -15.86 -7.71 -6.33
CA PRO A 192 -17.15 -7.47 -5.70
C PRO A 192 -17.32 -5.97 -5.41
N ILE A 193 -18.53 -5.47 -5.59
CA ILE A 193 -18.94 -4.09 -5.31
C ILE A 193 -20.24 -4.18 -4.50
N LEU A 194 -20.21 -3.62 -3.29
CA LEU A 194 -21.36 -3.48 -2.42
C LEU A 194 -22.07 -2.15 -2.70
N LEU A 195 -23.39 -2.21 -2.77
CA LEU A 195 -24.25 -1.05 -2.95
C LEU A 195 -25.20 -0.94 -1.77
N THR A 196 -25.33 0.27 -1.23
CA THR A 196 -26.37 0.58 -0.25
C THR A 196 -27.73 0.66 -0.96
N PRO A 197 -28.86 0.51 -0.24
CA PRO A 197 -30.19 0.64 -0.85
C PRO A 197 -30.38 1.97 -1.59
N LYS A 198 -29.91 3.09 -1.00
CA LYS A 198 -29.96 4.40 -1.66
C LYS A 198 -29.17 4.42 -2.97
N MET A 199 -27.94 3.90 -2.96
CA MET A 199 -27.12 3.80 -4.17
C MET A 199 -27.83 2.98 -5.23
N LEU A 200 -28.41 1.85 -4.85
CA LEU A 200 -29.12 0.96 -5.77
C LEU A 200 -30.27 1.69 -6.45
N CYS A 201 -31.15 2.36 -5.70
CA CYS A 201 -32.27 3.11 -6.26
C CYS A 201 -31.80 4.21 -7.23
N ALA A 202 -30.74 4.94 -6.89
CA ALA A 202 -30.20 5.97 -7.79
C ALA A 202 -29.59 5.38 -9.06
N LEU A 203 -28.94 4.22 -8.96
CA LEU A 203 -28.42 3.49 -10.12
C LEU A 203 -29.55 2.95 -11.01
N GLU A 204 -30.64 2.46 -10.43
CA GLU A 204 -31.85 2.06 -11.18
C GLU A 204 -32.46 3.25 -11.93
N LEU A 205 -32.61 4.40 -11.26
CA LEU A 205 -33.08 5.63 -11.89
C LEU A 205 -32.19 6.06 -13.07
N LEU A 206 -30.86 5.93 -12.95
CA LEU A 206 -29.93 6.21 -14.05
C LEU A 206 -30.12 5.27 -15.24
N VAL A 207 -30.48 4.01 -15.00
CA VAL A 207 -30.77 3.04 -16.07
C VAL A 207 -32.07 3.43 -16.77
N ASP A 208 -33.12 3.73 -16.01
CA ASP A 208 -34.44 4.05 -16.54
C ASP A 208 -34.43 5.31 -17.41
N GLN A 209 -33.71 6.36 -16.96
CA GLN A 209 -33.65 7.65 -17.65
C GLN A 209 -32.53 7.76 -18.70
N ARG A 210 -31.77 6.68 -18.91
CA ARG A 210 -30.55 6.67 -19.74
C ARG A 210 -30.75 7.20 -21.16
N ILE A 211 -31.72 6.63 -21.89
CA ILE A 211 -31.97 6.96 -23.30
C ILE A 211 -32.55 8.37 -23.41
N ALA A 212 -33.50 8.72 -22.54
CA ALA A 212 -34.13 10.03 -22.50
C ALA A 212 -33.12 11.17 -22.26
N CYS A 213 -32.02 10.90 -21.54
CA CYS A 213 -30.99 11.89 -21.23
C CYS A 213 -29.82 11.93 -22.25
N GLY A 214 -29.97 11.28 -23.41
CA GLY A 214 -28.99 11.37 -24.50
C GLY A 214 -27.82 10.39 -24.41
N VAL A 215 -27.92 9.34 -23.59
CA VAL A 215 -26.93 8.26 -23.61
C VAL A 215 -27.23 7.32 -24.78
N LEU A 216 -26.21 7.08 -25.60
CA LEU A 216 -26.32 6.23 -26.79
C LEU A 216 -26.72 4.79 -26.43
N LYS A 217 -27.64 4.21 -27.21
CA LYS A 217 -28.17 2.85 -27.00
C LYS A 217 -27.07 1.79 -26.98
N ASP A 218 -26.06 1.95 -27.84
CA ASP A 218 -24.96 0.99 -27.98
C ASP A 218 -23.87 1.18 -26.91
N ASN A 219 -23.93 2.24 -26.10
CA ASN A 219 -22.95 2.44 -25.03
C ASN A 219 -23.16 1.39 -23.93
N ILE A 220 -22.17 0.52 -23.74
CA ILE A 220 -22.23 -0.63 -22.84
C ILE A 220 -21.99 -0.30 -21.36
N TYR A 221 -21.59 0.92 -21.01
CA TYR A 221 -21.12 1.23 -19.65
C TYR A 221 -22.25 1.70 -18.74
N MET A 222 -22.27 1.26 -17.48
CA MET A 222 -23.21 1.74 -16.46
C MET A 222 -23.08 3.27 -16.32
N PHE A 223 -21.86 3.75 -16.06
CA PHE A 223 -21.53 5.17 -15.93
C PHE A 223 -21.09 5.76 -17.28
N ALA A 224 -21.94 5.65 -18.28
CA ALA A 224 -21.68 6.18 -19.62
C ALA A 224 -21.50 7.70 -19.65
N ARG A 225 -20.88 8.20 -20.71
CA ARG A 225 -20.97 9.61 -21.09
C ARG A 225 -22.11 9.77 -22.08
N PRO A 226 -23.04 10.71 -21.87
CA PRO A 226 -24.02 11.05 -22.90
C PRO A 226 -23.32 11.44 -24.20
N GLU A 227 -23.97 11.14 -25.33
CA GLU A 227 -23.50 11.45 -26.70
C GLU A 227 -22.14 10.85 -27.10
N ALA A 228 -21.55 9.98 -26.27
CA ALA A 228 -20.24 9.37 -26.54
C ALA A 228 -20.24 7.87 -26.22
N MET A 229 -19.46 7.10 -26.98
CA MET A 229 -19.23 5.66 -26.76
C MET A 229 -18.16 5.39 -25.70
N SER A 230 -18.17 6.17 -24.61
CA SER A 230 -17.20 6.10 -23.52
C SER A 230 -17.89 6.22 -22.16
N HIS A 231 -17.12 6.08 -21.08
CA HIS A 231 -17.61 6.18 -19.70
C HIS A 231 -17.00 7.39 -18.97
N LEU A 232 -17.63 7.78 -17.87
CA LEU A 232 -17.13 8.82 -16.97
C LEU A 232 -15.81 8.37 -16.34
N ARG A 233 -14.88 9.32 -16.15
CA ARG A 233 -13.61 9.03 -15.49
C ARG A 233 -13.77 9.19 -13.99
N GLY A 234 -13.66 8.08 -13.25
CA GLY A 234 -13.80 8.07 -11.80
C GLY A 234 -12.86 9.07 -11.10
N SER A 235 -11.61 9.15 -11.55
CA SER A 235 -10.62 10.11 -11.02
C SER A 235 -11.06 11.57 -11.12
N ASP A 236 -11.72 11.93 -12.23
CA ASP A 236 -12.17 13.30 -12.46
C ASP A 236 -13.39 13.62 -11.59
N CYS A 237 -14.33 12.66 -11.50
CA CYS A 237 -15.50 12.77 -10.63
C CYS A 237 -15.08 12.96 -9.18
N MET A 238 -14.19 12.10 -8.66
CA MET A 238 -13.76 12.23 -7.26
C MET A 238 -13.03 13.54 -6.99
N ARG A 239 -12.20 14.01 -7.93
CA ARG A 239 -11.48 15.28 -7.77
C ARG A 239 -12.43 16.46 -7.63
N VAL A 240 -13.49 16.50 -8.43
CA VAL A 240 -14.52 17.55 -8.34
C VAL A 240 -15.22 17.48 -6.98
N MET A 241 -15.63 16.29 -6.55
CA MET A 241 -16.35 16.12 -5.27
C MET A 241 -15.47 16.39 -4.05
N ALA A 242 -14.18 16.03 -4.11
CA ALA A 242 -13.20 16.32 -3.06
C ALA A 242 -12.98 17.83 -2.87
N LEU A 243 -13.05 18.62 -3.95
CA LEU A 243 -12.98 20.08 -3.86
C LEU A 243 -14.27 20.68 -3.29
N ALA A 244 -15.41 20.04 -3.53
CA ALA A 244 -16.71 20.48 -3.01
C ALA A 244 -16.91 20.19 -1.52
N CYS A 245 -16.22 19.19 -0.94
CA CYS A 245 -16.51 18.69 0.40
C CYS A 245 -15.83 19.43 1.56
N GLU A 246 -15.28 20.63 1.34
CA GLU A 246 -14.56 21.44 2.34
C GLU A 246 -13.55 20.62 3.18
N ALA A 247 -12.87 19.69 2.50
CA ALA A 247 -11.83 18.87 3.11
C ALA A 247 -10.60 19.71 3.45
N LYS A 248 -9.90 19.36 4.54
CA LYS A 248 -8.61 19.95 4.91
C LYS A 248 -7.57 19.66 3.82
N CYS A 249 -7.58 18.44 3.27
CA CYS A 249 -6.70 18.07 2.17
C CYS A 249 -7.44 17.36 1.02
N PRO A 250 -8.11 18.11 0.12
CA PRO A 250 -8.81 17.54 -1.05
C PRO A 250 -7.90 16.70 -1.94
N LYS A 251 -6.61 17.08 -2.06
CA LYS A 251 -5.60 16.34 -2.84
C LYS A 251 -5.33 14.93 -2.29
N ALA A 252 -5.69 14.65 -1.04
CA ALA A 252 -5.57 13.33 -0.44
C ALA A 252 -6.74 12.40 -0.80
N LEU A 253 -7.91 12.94 -1.15
CA LEU A 253 -9.12 12.19 -1.48
C LEU A 253 -9.09 11.62 -2.91
N THR A 254 -8.17 10.68 -3.16
CA THR A 254 -7.99 9.98 -4.44
C THR A 254 -8.13 8.47 -4.24
N SER A 255 -8.59 7.71 -5.24
CA SER A 255 -8.87 6.26 -5.06
C SER A 255 -7.63 5.51 -4.57
N THR A 256 -6.45 5.84 -5.09
CA THR A 256 -5.18 5.24 -4.66
C THR A 256 -4.85 5.54 -3.21
N LYS A 257 -5.08 6.76 -2.72
CA LYS A 257 -4.82 7.15 -1.33
C LYS A 257 -5.89 6.65 -0.37
N LEU A 258 -7.14 6.56 -0.80
CA LEU A 258 -8.21 5.94 -0.01
C LEU A 258 -7.99 4.43 0.18
N ARG A 259 -7.42 3.75 -0.82
CA ARG A 259 -6.98 2.34 -0.67
C ARG A 259 -5.82 2.21 0.30
N LYS A 260 -4.86 3.15 0.27
CA LYS A 260 -3.79 3.22 1.28
C LYS A 260 -4.36 3.44 2.67
N HIS A 261 -5.29 4.38 2.80
CA HIS A 261 -6.01 4.66 4.03
C HIS A 261 -6.71 3.44 4.61
N ALA A 262 -7.48 2.71 3.81
CA ALA A 262 -8.14 1.48 4.24
C ALA A 262 -7.14 0.44 4.77
N ALA A 263 -6.01 0.26 4.09
CA ALA A 263 -5.02 -0.70 4.52
C ALA A 263 -4.22 -0.25 5.75
N THR A 264 -3.89 1.04 5.89
CA THR A 264 -3.31 1.58 7.13
C THR A 264 -4.25 1.39 8.31
N LEU A 265 -5.54 1.66 8.14
CA LEU A 265 -6.54 1.40 9.17
C LEU A 265 -6.65 -0.09 9.52
N SER A 266 -6.51 -1.00 8.56
CA SER A 266 -6.48 -2.45 8.86
C SER A 266 -5.34 -2.84 9.81
N THR A 267 -4.18 -2.19 9.69
CA THR A 267 -3.04 -2.39 10.60
C THR A 267 -3.31 -1.76 11.97
N VAL A 268 -3.91 -0.57 12.03
CA VAL A 268 -4.28 0.09 13.29
C VAL A 268 -5.34 -0.71 14.05
N LEU A 269 -6.28 -1.34 13.33
CA LEU A 269 -7.31 -2.22 13.90
C LEU A 269 -6.78 -3.61 14.30
N ASN A 270 -5.47 -3.87 14.16
CA ASN A 270 -4.83 -5.16 14.47
C ASN A 270 -5.54 -6.37 13.80
N MET A 271 -5.99 -6.21 12.55
CA MET A 271 -6.61 -7.30 11.80
C MET A 271 -5.62 -8.47 11.61
N THR A 272 -6.12 -9.70 11.73
CA THR A 272 -5.36 -10.92 11.48
C THR A 272 -4.96 -11.05 10.02
N ASP A 273 -3.98 -11.91 9.73
CA ASP A 273 -3.53 -12.17 8.35
C ASP A 273 -4.67 -12.64 7.43
N THR A 274 -5.57 -13.45 7.96
CA THR A 274 -6.75 -13.95 7.22
C THR A 274 -7.73 -12.82 6.90
N GLU A 275 -8.03 -11.95 7.87
CA GLU A 275 -8.94 -10.81 7.67
C GLU A 275 -8.33 -9.77 6.71
N MET A 276 -7.02 -9.52 6.81
CA MET A 276 -6.30 -8.67 5.87
C MET A 276 -6.33 -9.23 4.45
N ASP A 277 -6.18 -10.55 4.28
CA ASP A 277 -6.26 -11.19 2.97
C ASP A 277 -7.68 -11.08 2.38
N GLN A 278 -8.73 -11.24 3.20
CA GLN A 278 -10.12 -11.00 2.80
C GLN A 278 -10.36 -9.56 2.37
N LEU A 279 -9.91 -8.58 3.17
CA LEU A 279 -10.01 -7.16 2.84
C LEU A 279 -9.23 -6.83 1.55
N ALA A 280 -8.01 -7.35 1.39
CA ALA A 280 -7.19 -7.13 0.21
C ALA A 280 -7.86 -7.64 -1.07
N ASN A 281 -8.46 -8.84 -1.00
CA ASN A 281 -9.21 -9.42 -2.12
C ASN A 281 -10.41 -8.54 -2.48
N PHE A 282 -11.15 -8.04 -1.48
CA PHE A 282 -12.29 -7.15 -1.69
C PHE A 282 -11.86 -5.81 -2.34
N LEU A 283 -10.75 -5.22 -1.90
CA LEU A 283 -10.18 -3.99 -2.47
C LEU A 283 -9.59 -4.17 -3.89
N GLY A 284 -9.65 -5.38 -4.45
CA GLY A 284 -9.09 -5.72 -5.76
C GLY A 284 -7.55 -5.71 -5.79
N HIS A 285 -6.91 -5.85 -4.62
CA HIS A 285 -5.46 -5.89 -4.50
C HIS A 285 -4.91 -7.28 -4.87
N ASP A 286 -3.65 -7.29 -5.29
CA ASP A 286 -2.88 -8.53 -5.26
C ASP A 286 -2.38 -8.70 -3.83
N ILE A 287 -2.59 -9.86 -3.21
CA ILE A 287 -2.21 -10.12 -1.81
C ILE A 287 -0.74 -9.83 -1.57
N ARG A 288 0.14 -10.12 -2.54
CA ARG A 288 1.58 -9.82 -2.42
C ARG A 288 1.83 -8.31 -2.43
N ILE A 289 1.14 -7.58 -3.29
CA ILE A 289 1.20 -6.10 -3.33
C ILE A 289 0.62 -5.51 -2.04
N HIS A 290 -0.44 -6.11 -1.48
CA HIS A 290 -1.01 -5.69 -0.20
C HIS A 290 0.05 -5.78 0.92
N ARG A 291 0.71 -6.94 1.01
CA ARG A 291 1.74 -7.20 2.01
C ARG A 291 3.00 -6.35 1.82
N GLU A 292 3.41 -6.04 0.59
CA GLU A 292 4.62 -5.25 0.35
C GLU A 292 4.39 -3.73 0.51
N PHE A 293 3.26 -3.22 0.03
CA PHE A 293 3.01 -1.77 -0.02
C PHE A 293 2.15 -1.24 1.14
N TYR A 294 1.46 -2.11 1.88
CA TYR A 294 0.48 -1.69 2.89
C TYR A 294 0.61 -2.35 4.27
N ARG A 295 1.41 -3.41 4.44
CA ARG A 295 1.83 -3.88 5.79
C ARG A 295 2.91 -3.02 6.41
N LEU A 296 3.49 -2.05 5.68
CA LEU A 296 4.42 -1.11 6.27
C LEU A 296 3.72 -0.49 7.49
N PRO A 297 4.19 -0.77 8.72
CA PRO A 297 3.62 -0.12 9.87
C PRO A 297 3.73 1.36 9.60
N ASP A 298 2.65 2.11 9.86
CA ASP A 298 2.68 3.56 9.74
C ASP A 298 3.99 4.02 10.40
N LYS A 299 4.78 4.89 9.76
CA LYS A 299 6.07 5.33 10.30
C LYS A 299 5.93 5.72 11.78
N THR A 300 4.77 6.27 12.13
CA THR A 300 4.35 6.61 13.49
C THR A 300 4.21 5.39 14.40
N LEU A 301 3.51 4.33 13.95
CA LEU A 301 3.33 3.09 14.71
C LEU A 301 4.65 2.34 14.86
N GLN A 302 5.45 2.26 13.80
CA GLN A 302 6.76 1.62 13.86
C GLN A 302 7.67 2.38 14.82
N LEU A 303 7.74 3.70 14.70
CA LEU A 303 8.52 4.54 15.60
C LEU A 303 8.06 4.31 17.05
N ALA A 304 6.77 4.47 17.34
CA ALA A 304 6.27 4.29 18.70
C ALA A 304 6.52 2.88 19.26
N LYS A 305 6.18 1.82 18.51
CA LYS A 305 6.32 0.43 19.00
C LYS A 305 7.79 -0.02 19.10
N ILE A 306 8.63 0.33 18.13
CA ILE A 306 10.04 -0.07 18.14
C ILE A 306 10.85 0.80 19.11
N SER A 307 10.55 2.09 19.26
CA SER A 307 11.20 2.96 20.24
C SER A 307 11.04 2.41 21.66
N LYS A 308 9.87 1.86 22.02
CA LYS A 308 9.69 1.16 23.31
C LYS A 308 10.74 0.07 23.55
N VAL A 309 10.98 -0.79 22.56
CA VAL A 309 11.98 -1.89 22.69
C VAL A 309 13.40 -1.35 22.76
N LEU A 310 13.72 -0.37 21.92
CA LEU A 310 15.06 0.25 21.91
C LEU A 310 15.36 0.96 23.23
N MET A 311 14.37 1.63 23.81
CA MET A 311 14.48 2.26 25.13
C MET A 311 14.58 1.23 26.25
N ALA A 312 13.79 0.15 26.23
CA ALA A 312 13.92 -0.93 27.20
C ALA A 312 15.33 -1.55 27.19
N LEU A 313 15.93 -1.65 26.01
CA LEU A 313 17.29 -2.14 25.81
C LEU A 313 18.32 -1.16 26.37
N GLU A 314 18.21 0.13 26.05
CA GLU A 314 19.09 1.20 26.56
C GLU A 314 19.04 1.31 28.09
N GLN A 315 17.84 1.20 28.66
CA GLN A 315 17.60 1.28 30.10
C GLN A 315 17.93 -0.03 30.86
N GLY A 316 18.28 -1.12 30.17
CA GLY A 316 18.55 -2.42 30.80
C GLY A 316 17.32 -3.14 31.38
N ARG A 317 16.10 -2.71 31.02
CA ARG A 317 14.83 -3.19 31.57
C ARG A 317 14.16 -4.29 30.75
N LEU A 318 14.87 -4.90 29.80
CA LEU A 318 14.28 -5.91 28.90
C LEU A 318 13.65 -7.09 29.66
N VAL A 319 14.19 -7.44 30.84
CA VAL A 319 13.66 -8.50 31.71
C VAL A 319 12.29 -8.15 32.28
N ASP A 320 12.04 -6.88 32.59
CA ASP A 320 10.76 -6.39 33.14
C ASP A 320 9.58 -6.55 32.17
N PHE A 321 9.90 -6.72 30.89
CA PHE A 321 8.94 -6.89 29.81
C PHE A 321 8.93 -8.31 29.23
N HIS A 322 9.54 -9.29 29.91
CA HIS A 322 9.51 -10.68 29.45
C HIS A 322 8.08 -11.22 29.37
N GLY A 323 7.73 -11.82 28.23
CA GLY A 323 6.39 -12.37 27.97
C GLY A 323 5.33 -11.34 27.59
N LYS A 324 5.65 -10.04 27.60
CA LYS A 324 4.75 -8.97 27.17
C LYS A 324 4.82 -8.75 25.66
N ASN A 325 3.71 -8.31 25.07
CA ASN A 325 3.69 -7.85 23.67
C ASN A 325 4.10 -6.37 23.56
N LEU A 326 4.34 -5.88 22.33
CA LEU A 326 4.77 -4.50 22.08
C LEU A 326 3.77 -3.42 22.55
N ASP A 327 2.48 -3.77 22.63
CA ASP A 327 1.43 -2.84 23.04
C ASP A 327 1.42 -2.69 24.57
N GLU A 328 1.82 -3.73 25.30
CA GLU A 328 1.93 -3.78 26.77
C GLU A 328 3.23 -3.19 27.35
N ILE A 329 4.19 -2.83 26.50
CA ILE A 329 5.41 -2.13 26.93
C ILE A 329 5.07 -0.66 27.11
N GLU A 330 5.13 -0.16 28.34
CA GLU A 330 4.95 1.26 28.68
C GLU A 330 6.28 1.82 29.17
N ILE A 331 6.83 2.79 28.44
CA ILE A 331 8.07 3.49 28.76
C ILE A 331 7.86 4.95 28.35
N ASP A 332 8.01 5.87 29.29
CA ASP A 332 7.98 7.30 28.99
C ASP A 332 9.36 7.73 28.43
N PRO A 333 9.42 8.46 27.30
CA PRO A 333 10.64 9.05 26.77
C PRO A 333 11.49 9.81 27.79
N ASN A 334 10.87 10.36 28.83
CA ASN A 334 11.52 11.17 29.88
C ASN A 334 11.64 10.44 31.22
N GLU A 335 11.38 9.13 31.27
CA GLU A 335 11.56 8.34 32.50
C GLU A 335 13.06 8.23 32.84
N GLU A 336 13.49 8.88 33.93
CA GLU A 336 14.83 8.68 34.48
C GLU A 336 14.88 7.35 35.24
N VAL A 337 15.60 6.37 34.69
CA VAL A 337 15.84 5.11 35.40
C VAL A 337 16.99 5.33 36.40
N PRO A 338 16.77 5.13 37.71
CA PRO A 338 17.84 5.22 38.68
C PRO A 338 18.95 4.23 38.31
N CYS A 339 20.19 4.71 38.21
CA CYS A 339 21.34 3.82 38.08
C CYS A 339 21.32 2.84 39.25
N ARG A 340 20.97 1.57 38.98
CA ARG A 340 21.24 0.48 39.91
C ARG A 340 22.76 0.33 39.95
N VAL A 341 23.40 1.02 40.88
CA VAL A 341 24.75 0.67 41.30
C VAL A 341 24.63 -0.77 41.78
N GLU A 342 25.30 -1.71 41.11
CA GLU A 342 25.42 -3.09 41.59
C GLU A 342 26.28 -3.09 42.87
N GLU A 343 25.69 -2.64 43.98
CA GLU A 343 26.20 -2.90 45.32
C GLU A 343 25.54 -4.19 45.81
N ASP A 344 26.06 -5.35 45.35
CA ASP A 344 26.31 -6.52 46.20
C ASP A 344 26.76 -7.72 45.35
N TRP A 345 28.08 -7.94 45.30
CA TRP A 345 28.68 -9.24 44.94
C TRP A 345 29.68 -9.66 46.00
N CYS A 346 29.33 -9.59 47.29
CA CYS A 346 30.13 -10.21 48.35
C CYS A 346 29.27 -10.66 49.55
N ARG A 347 28.57 -11.78 49.39
CA ARG A 347 28.48 -12.93 50.32
C ARG A 347 27.14 -13.63 50.18
N GLU A 348 27.18 -14.84 49.63
CA GLU A 348 26.57 -16.04 50.22
C GLU A 348 26.90 -17.24 49.31
N GLU A 349 27.96 -17.97 49.69
CA GLU A 349 28.13 -19.35 49.24
C GLU A 349 27.12 -20.23 50.02
N GLU A 350 25.94 -20.46 49.46
CA GLU A 350 25.10 -21.60 49.88
C GLU A 350 24.60 -22.40 48.67
N THR A 351 25.35 -23.49 48.43
CA THR A 351 24.86 -24.84 48.11
C THR A 351 23.55 -24.97 47.31
N VAL A 352 23.66 -25.10 45.98
CA VAL A 352 22.61 -25.76 45.17
C VAL A 352 23.15 -27.01 44.50
N HIS A 353 22.56 -28.13 44.90
CA HIS A 353 22.79 -29.51 44.50
C HIS A 353 22.62 -29.72 42.97
N PRO A 354 23.43 -30.55 42.29
CA PRO A 354 23.45 -30.62 40.84
C PRO A 354 22.46 -31.65 40.28
N LEU A 355 21.23 -31.24 39.98
CA LEU A 355 20.34 -32.01 39.10
C LEU A 355 19.64 -31.06 38.11
N PHE A 356 19.82 -31.35 36.82
CA PHE A 356 19.28 -30.66 35.63
C PHE A 356 19.97 -29.37 35.15
N MET A 357 21.19 -29.52 34.61
CA MET A 357 21.74 -28.59 33.61
C MET A 357 22.06 -29.35 32.32
N ASN A 358 21.33 -29.04 31.24
CA ASN A 358 21.50 -29.69 29.94
C ASN A 358 22.84 -29.29 29.27
N HIS A 359 23.44 -30.20 28.49
CA HIS A 359 24.81 -30.11 27.98
C HIS A 359 25.11 -28.84 27.16
N GLN A 360 24.09 -28.31 26.47
CA GLN A 360 24.19 -27.05 25.70
C GLN A 360 24.34 -25.80 26.59
N LYS A 361 23.66 -25.75 27.75
CA LYS A 361 23.80 -24.63 28.71
C LYS A 361 25.18 -24.61 29.35
N ARG A 362 25.78 -25.78 29.60
CA ARG A 362 27.16 -25.91 30.11
C ARG A 362 28.20 -25.35 29.15
N LYS A 363 28.08 -25.64 27.84
CA LYS A 363 28.96 -25.08 26.81
C LYS A 363 28.81 -23.56 26.70
N LEU A 364 27.57 -23.04 26.69
CA LEU A 364 27.34 -21.59 26.60
C LEU A 364 27.95 -20.82 27.78
N TRP A 365 27.80 -21.37 29.00
CA TRP A 365 28.38 -20.81 30.23
C TRP A 365 29.92 -20.83 30.24
N GLN A 366 30.53 -21.89 29.69
CA GLN A 366 32.00 -21.97 29.57
C GLN A 366 32.53 -21.00 28.51
N THR A 367 31.83 -20.84 27.39
CA THR A 367 32.20 -19.89 26.33
C THR A 367 32.07 -18.44 26.81
N LEU A 368 31.00 -18.11 27.55
CA LEU A 368 30.81 -16.77 28.13
C LEU A 368 31.88 -16.43 29.19
N ARG A 369 32.32 -17.41 29.99
CA ARG A 369 33.46 -17.23 30.92
C ARG A 369 34.78 -17.00 30.20
N GLY A 370 35.03 -17.71 29.10
CA GLY A 370 36.23 -17.52 28.27
C GLY A 370 36.26 -16.16 27.57
N ILE A 371 35.10 -15.64 27.15
CA ILE A 371 34.99 -14.31 26.54
C ILE A 371 35.22 -13.21 27.58
N LYS A 372 34.63 -13.32 28.79
CA LYS A 372 34.87 -12.37 29.90
C LYS A 372 36.35 -12.34 30.34
N SER A 373 37.03 -13.49 30.39
CA SER A 373 38.45 -13.53 30.77
C SER A 373 39.37 -12.96 29.68
N HIS A 374 39.03 -13.14 28.41
CA HIS A 374 39.75 -12.53 27.29
C HIS A 374 39.53 -11.02 27.18
N GLN A 375 38.32 -10.52 27.45
CA GLN A 375 38.00 -9.10 27.46
C GLN A 375 38.77 -8.38 28.60
N ASN A 376 38.70 -8.91 29.83
CA ASN A 376 39.44 -8.35 30.97
C ASN A 376 40.96 -8.38 30.78
N ARG A 377 41.52 -9.40 30.11
CA ARG A 377 42.97 -9.42 29.76
C ARG A 377 43.34 -8.41 28.68
N ARG A 378 42.46 -8.14 27.70
CA ARG A 378 42.71 -7.11 26.67
C ARG A 378 42.63 -5.71 27.25
N ASP A 379 41.67 -5.45 28.13
CA ASP A 379 41.49 -4.15 28.76
C ASP A 379 42.63 -3.83 29.75
N ALA A 380 43.12 -4.84 30.49
CA ALA A 380 44.31 -4.71 31.33
C ALA A 380 45.59 -4.41 30.53
N ASN A 381 45.82 -5.11 29.41
CA ASN A 381 46.98 -4.84 28.54
C ASN A 381 46.93 -3.47 27.85
N CYS A 382 45.73 -2.99 27.48
CA CYS A 382 45.56 -1.66 26.90
C CYS A 382 45.83 -0.55 27.92
N HIS A 383 45.39 -0.73 29.17
CA HIS A 383 45.70 0.20 30.27
C HIS A 383 47.20 0.22 30.60
N GLN A 384 47.86 -0.93 30.56
CA GLN A 384 49.29 -1.04 30.85
C GLN A 384 50.14 -0.40 29.73
N GLN A 385 49.77 -0.58 28.45
CA GLN A 385 50.41 0.12 27.33
C GLN A 385 50.18 1.64 27.36
N LYS A 386 49.00 2.12 27.76
CA LYS A 386 48.73 3.56 27.91
C LYS A 386 49.52 4.19 29.06
N MET A 387 49.71 3.47 30.18
CA MET A 387 50.53 3.94 31.30
C MET A 387 52.02 3.98 30.94
N GLN A 388 52.50 3.03 30.13
CA GLN A 388 53.90 2.98 29.68
C GLN A 388 54.21 4.11 28.68
N HIS A 389 53.27 4.43 27.79
CA HIS A 389 53.38 5.58 26.86
C HIS A 389 53.33 6.94 27.57
N LEU A 390 52.61 7.04 28.70
CA LEU A 390 52.57 8.23 29.55
C LEU A 390 53.88 8.40 30.35
N LEU A 391 54.49 7.31 30.82
CA LEU A 391 55.77 7.33 31.53
C LEU A 391 56.95 7.70 30.61
N GLU A 392 56.93 7.28 29.34
CA GLU A 392 57.94 7.66 28.33
C GLU A 392 57.79 9.10 27.81
N SER A 393 56.68 9.79 28.13
CA SER A 393 56.46 11.19 27.75
C SER A 393 56.88 12.21 28.82
N VAL A 394 57.33 11.72 29.99
CA VAL A 394 57.70 12.53 31.16
C VAL A 394 59.18 12.35 31.57
N LEU A 395 59.94 11.55 30.80
CA LEU A 395 61.41 11.48 30.81
C LEU A 395 61.92 11.93 29.45
#